data_AF-A0A6B8QNW8-F1
#
_entry.id   AF-A0A6B8QNW8-F1
#
_cell.length_a   1.000
_cell.length_b   1.000
_cell.length_c   1.000
_cell.angle_alpha   90.00
_cell.angle_beta   90.00
_cell.angle_gamma   90.00
#
_symmetry.space_group_name_H-M   'P 1'
#
loop_
_entity.id
_entity.type
_entity.pdbx_description
1 polymer ?
#
loop_
_entity_poly.entity_id
_entity_poly.type
_entity_poly.pdbx_seq_one_letter_code
_entity_poly.pdbx_strand_id
1 'polypeptide(L)'
;MVVLGNRPSSDERGEVSYLYCQFPVDFFIEREQKLPALVQRWCEKLKPEHGYSGFWLGRSYGYEKSDEAVILEYKFGQRFPGMQINKFTTHSLNLHRGPKGVDWLTILSDAWLERLGDLEQVKEQMGELPVLEYSGGAILRAGAMPQLGDNESPRSMPPWPTIAVWRKLLNPFVSKTIKAFIPSSLAMRGTKSALMRLNTKPG
;
A
#
# COMPACT_ATOMS: atom_id res chain seq x y z
N MET A 1 14.86 6.99 -3.30
CA MET A 1 14.55 7.97 -4.37
C MET A 1 13.37 8.83 -3.91
N VAL A 2 13.51 10.15 -3.91
CA VAL A 2 12.40 11.10 -3.71
C VAL A 2 12.04 11.63 -5.09
N VAL A 3 10.86 11.31 -5.63
CA VAL A 3 10.34 12.02 -6.80
C VAL A 3 9.15 12.83 -6.35
N LEU A 4 9.32 14.15 -6.45
CA LEU A 4 8.24 15.10 -6.35
C LEU A 4 7.43 14.98 -7.66
N GLY A 5 6.17 14.59 -7.54
CA GLY A 5 5.31 14.33 -8.69
C GLY A 5 5.13 15.54 -9.59
N ASN A 6 5.38 15.38 -10.89
CA ASN A 6 5.46 16.49 -11.83
C ASN A 6 4.13 16.91 -12.49
N ARG A 7 2.97 16.55 -11.90
CA ARG A 7 1.65 17.05 -12.31
C ARG A 7 0.70 17.07 -11.11
N PRO A 8 0.14 18.23 -10.72
CA PRO A 8 -0.93 18.26 -9.74
C PRO A 8 -2.14 17.51 -10.34
N SER A 9 -2.62 16.47 -9.66
CA SER A 9 -4.03 16.11 -9.79
C SER A 9 -4.83 17.16 -9.02
N SER A 10 -6.03 17.50 -9.48
CA SER A 10 -6.89 18.45 -8.78
C SER A 10 -8.20 17.76 -8.37
N ASP A 11 -8.69 18.06 -7.18
CA ASP A 11 -10.05 17.76 -6.77
C ASP A 11 -10.81 19.04 -6.40
N GLU A 12 -12.02 18.90 -5.86
CA GLU A 12 -12.85 20.02 -5.42
C GLU A 12 -12.19 20.92 -4.35
N ARG A 13 -11.09 20.47 -3.74
CA ARG A 13 -10.30 21.16 -2.71
C ARG A 13 -9.04 21.82 -3.28
N GLY A 14 -8.77 21.66 -4.58
CA GLY A 14 -7.63 22.28 -5.28
C GLY A 14 -6.58 21.29 -5.77
N GLU A 15 -5.35 21.78 -5.97
CA GLU A 15 -4.23 20.95 -6.41
C GLU A 15 -3.72 20.04 -5.28
N VAL A 16 -3.57 18.75 -5.58
CA VAL A 16 -2.98 17.77 -4.65
C VAL A 16 -1.54 17.46 -5.02
N SER A 17 -0.70 17.38 -3.99
CA SER A 17 0.70 16.98 -4.08
C SER A 17 0.91 15.64 -3.38
N TYR A 18 1.98 14.93 -3.74
CA TYR A 18 2.37 13.70 -3.05
C TYR A 18 3.87 13.66 -2.79
N LEU A 19 4.22 13.08 -1.64
CA LEU A 19 5.59 12.79 -1.24
C LEU A 19 5.77 11.28 -1.18
N TYR A 20 6.88 10.77 -1.70
CA TYR A 20 7.31 9.42 -1.39
C TYR A 20 8.82 9.37 -1.16
N CYS A 21 9.21 8.47 -0.28
CA CYS A 21 10.58 8.22 0.11
C CYS A 21 10.82 6.72 0.08
N GLN A 22 12.01 6.30 -0.32
CA GLN A 22 12.43 4.91 -0.29
C GLN A 22 13.78 4.83 0.37
N PHE A 23 13.87 3.91 1.33
CA PHE A 23 15.05 3.65 2.12
C PHE A 23 15.48 2.19 1.90
N PRO A 24 16.78 1.89 1.95
CA PRO A 24 17.25 0.53 2.16
C PRO A 24 16.56 -0.10 3.38
N VAL A 25 16.29 -1.41 3.34
CA VAL A 25 15.55 -2.12 4.42
C VAL A 25 16.29 -2.03 5.76
N ASP A 26 17.61 -1.99 5.73
CA ASP A 26 18.50 -1.89 6.88
C ASP A 26 18.66 -0.47 7.44
N PHE A 27 18.17 0.56 6.73
CA PHE A 27 18.42 1.97 7.06
C PHE A 27 17.98 2.38 8.48
N PHE A 28 16.98 1.71 9.06
CA PHE A 28 16.44 2.00 10.38
C PHE A 28 16.87 1.01 11.47
N ILE A 29 17.69 0.00 11.15
CA ILE A 29 18.09 -1.04 12.11
C ILE A 29 18.85 -0.43 13.28
N GLU A 30 19.89 0.35 13.00
CA GLU A 30 20.79 0.91 14.03
C GLU A 30 20.43 2.34 14.45
N ARG A 31 19.46 2.97 13.79
CA ARG A 31 19.06 4.35 14.12
C ARG A 31 18.25 4.41 15.40
N GLU A 32 18.54 5.40 16.23
CA GLU A 32 17.73 5.75 17.40
C GLU A 32 16.30 6.08 16.96
N GLN A 33 16.16 6.97 15.98
CA GLN A 33 14.86 7.22 15.37
C GLN A 33 14.46 6.09 14.41
N LYS A 34 13.35 5.43 14.74
CA LYS A 34 12.69 4.44 13.89
C LYS A 34 11.71 5.08 12.90
N LEU A 35 11.38 4.34 11.84
CA LEU A 35 10.48 4.78 10.78
C LEU A 35 9.12 5.32 11.28
N PRO A 36 8.41 4.66 12.22
CA PRO A 36 7.13 5.18 12.71
C PRO A 36 7.24 6.60 13.31
N ALA A 37 8.27 6.85 14.11
CA ALA A 37 8.50 8.16 14.71
C ALA A 37 8.90 9.21 13.65
N LEU A 38 9.68 8.84 12.63
CA LEU A 38 9.99 9.74 11.52
C LEU A 38 8.72 10.12 10.74
N VAL A 39 7.89 9.13 10.39
CA VAL A 39 6.63 9.34 9.66
C VAL A 39 5.66 10.21 10.46
N GLN A 40 5.53 9.98 11.78
CA GLN A 40 4.69 10.82 12.64
C GLN A 40 5.14 12.29 12.62
N ARG A 41 6.45 12.56 12.69
CA ARG A 41 6.98 13.94 12.57
C ARG A 41 6.69 14.57 11.21
N TRP A 42 6.69 13.79 10.13
CA TRP A 42 6.29 14.30 8.82
C TRP A 42 4.79 14.57 8.75
N CYS A 43 3.96 13.71 9.31
CA CYS A 43 2.51 13.90 9.35
C CYS A 43 2.13 15.15 10.15
N GLU A 44 2.79 15.39 11.28
CA GLU A 44 2.59 16.62 12.08
C GLU A 44 2.86 17.90 11.27
N LYS A 45 3.83 17.86 10.35
CA LYS A 45 4.20 19.02 9.51
C LYS A 45 3.36 19.14 8.24
N LEU A 46 3.12 18.02 7.57
CA LEU A 46 2.52 17.98 6.24
C LEU A 46 1.01 17.81 6.25
N LYS A 47 0.45 17.28 7.34
CA LYS A 47 -0.98 17.01 7.53
C LYS A 47 -1.60 16.30 6.32
N PRO A 48 -1.06 15.14 5.91
CA PRO A 48 -1.50 14.47 4.70
C PRO A 48 -2.94 13.96 4.84
N GLU A 49 -3.69 14.01 3.74
CA GLU A 49 -5.03 13.43 3.64
C GLU A 49 -5.02 11.92 3.92
N HIS A 50 -4.04 11.21 3.34
CA HIS A 50 -3.79 9.81 3.62
C HIS A 50 -2.41 9.42 3.10
N GLY A 51 -1.97 8.23 3.48
CA GLY A 51 -0.70 7.67 3.02
C GLY A 51 -0.46 6.29 3.59
N TYR A 52 0.67 5.70 3.20
CA TYR A 52 1.07 4.38 3.70
C TYR A 52 2.60 4.25 3.68
N SER A 53 3.11 3.41 4.55
CA SER A 53 4.55 3.13 4.66
C SER A 53 4.78 1.71 5.17
N GLY A 54 5.67 0.98 4.49
CA GLY A 54 5.98 -0.41 4.79
C GLY A 54 6.99 -0.95 3.77
N PHE A 55 6.83 -2.19 3.35
CA PHE A 55 7.73 -2.78 2.36
C PHE A 55 7.31 -2.40 0.94
N TRP A 56 8.29 -1.96 0.16
CA TRP A 56 8.09 -1.59 -1.24
C TRP A 56 9.07 -2.33 -2.14
N LEU A 57 8.57 -2.82 -3.28
CA LEU A 57 9.43 -3.43 -4.28
C LEU A 57 10.22 -2.35 -5.03
N GLY A 58 11.51 -2.26 -4.72
CA GLY A 58 12.48 -1.42 -5.41
C GLY A 58 12.60 -1.76 -6.89
N ARG A 59 12.44 -0.76 -7.78
CA ARG A 59 12.68 -0.94 -9.22
C ARG A 59 14.00 -0.32 -9.63
N SER A 60 14.79 -1.05 -10.40
CA SER A 60 15.96 -0.50 -11.08
C SER A 60 15.51 0.45 -12.18
N TYR A 61 16.16 1.62 -12.23
CA TYR A 61 15.89 2.62 -13.26
C TYR A 61 16.11 2.05 -14.67
N GLY A 62 15.17 2.28 -15.58
CA GLY A 62 15.23 1.82 -16.97
C GLY A 62 14.60 0.44 -17.21
N TYR A 63 14.34 -0.34 -16.16
CA TYR A 63 13.69 -1.66 -16.25
C TYR A 63 12.20 -1.63 -15.93
N GLU A 64 11.64 -0.47 -15.56
CA GLU A 64 10.30 -0.38 -14.98
C GLU A 64 9.14 -0.68 -15.93
N LYS A 65 9.45 -0.74 -17.24
CA LYS A 65 8.48 -0.98 -18.31
C LYS A 65 8.72 -2.30 -19.05
N SER A 66 9.72 -3.09 -18.65
CA SER A 66 9.94 -4.39 -19.27
C SER A 66 8.81 -5.36 -18.86
N ASP A 67 8.43 -6.24 -19.78
CA ASP A 67 7.41 -7.27 -19.49
C ASP A 67 7.85 -8.15 -18.31
N GLU A 68 9.15 -8.43 -18.19
CA GLU A 68 9.75 -9.18 -17.09
C GLU A 68 9.50 -8.52 -15.74
N ALA A 69 9.76 -7.21 -15.63
CA ALA A 69 9.55 -6.47 -14.39
C ALA A 69 8.07 -6.45 -14.00
N VAL A 70 7.17 -6.26 -14.96
CA VAL A 70 5.72 -6.26 -14.72
C VAL A 70 5.21 -7.63 -14.26
N ILE A 71 5.69 -8.71 -14.89
CA ILE A 71 5.34 -10.09 -14.49
C ILE A 71 5.87 -10.40 -13.09
N LEU A 72 7.10 -9.97 -12.80
CA LEU A 72 7.72 -10.19 -11.50
C LEU A 72 6.98 -9.44 -10.39
N GLU A 73 6.69 -8.17 -10.60
CA GLU A 73 5.80 -7.37 -9.74
C GLU A 73 4.49 -8.13 -9.49
N TYR A 74 3.78 -8.53 -10.55
CA TYR A 74 2.52 -9.26 -10.42
C TYR A 74 2.64 -10.50 -9.51
N LYS A 75 3.61 -11.37 -9.78
CA LYS A 75 3.83 -12.60 -8.99
C LYS A 75 4.10 -12.30 -7.52
N PHE A 76 4.97 -11.33 -7.28
CA PHE A 76 5.32 -10.90 -5.94
C PHE A 76 4.12 -10.33 -5.18
N GLY A 77 3.27 -9.54 -5.83
CA GLY A 77 2.07 -8.98 -5.20
C GLY A 77 1.00 -10.01 -4.89
N GLN A 78 0.93 -11.10 -5.68
CA GLN A 78 0.03 -12.22 -5.36
C GLN A 78 0.52 -13.04 -4.18
N ARG A 79 1.83 -13.12 -3.97
CA ARG A 79 2.41 -13.94 -2.90
C ARG A 79 2.57 -13.21 -1.57
N PHE A 80 3.06 -11.96 -1.59
CA PHE A 80 3.40 -11.20 -0.38
C PHE A 80 2.43 -10.04 -0.17
N PRO A 81 1.31 -10.22 0.55
CA PRO A 81 0.25 -9.21 0.67
C PRO A 81 0.66 -7.92 1.40
N GLY A 82 1.70 -7.98 2.24
CA GLY A 82 2.30 -6.83 2.92
C GLY A 82 3.34 -6.09 2.07
N MET A 83 3.56 -6.50 0.81
CA MET A 83 4.43 -5.78 -0.10
C MET A 83 3.65 -4.82 -1.00
N GLN A 84 4.07 -3.57 -1.03
CA GLN A 84 3.51 -2.56 -1.92
C GLN A 84 4.11 -2.63 -3.31
N ILE A 85 3.23 -2.62 -4.31
CA ILE A 85 3.57 -2.50 -5.72
C ILE A 85 2.96 -1.22 -6.25
N ASN A 86 3.83 -0.30 -6.68
CA ASN A 86 3.40 1.02 -7.15
C ASN A 86 3.71 1.24 -8.63
N LYS A 87 2.64 1.50 -9.41
CA LYS A 87 2.72 2.21 -10.69
C LYS A 87 2.44 3.68 -10.49
N PHE A 88 3.47 4.46 -10.19
CA PHE A 88 3.35 5.86 -9.72
C PHE A 88 2.42 6.74 -10.57
N THR A 89 2.48 6.65 -11.90
CA THR A 89 1.73 7.53 -12.81
C THR A 89 0.22 7.31 -12.79
N THR A 90 -0.26 6.08 -12.61
CA THR A 90 -1.69 5.78 -12.64
C THR A 90 -2.33 5.91 -11.26
N HIS A 91 -1.55 5.67 -10.20
CA HIS A 91 -2.07 5.71 -8.84
C HIS A 91 -2.28 7.14 -8.35
N SER A 92 -1.35 8.07 -8.64
CA SER A 92 -1.47 9.47 -8.23
C SER A 92 -2.74 10.15 -8.74
N LEU A 93 -3.24 9.73 -9.91
CA LEU A 93 -4.49 10.23 -10.49
C LEU A 93 -5.74 9.87 -9.67
N ASN A 94 -5.68 8.86 -8.80
CA ASN A 94 -6.84 8.39 -8.04
C ASN A 94 -6.71 8.63 -6.53
N LEU A 95 -5.56 9.09 -6.03
CA LEU A 95 -5.36 9.32 -4.59
C LEU A 95 -6.30 10.39 -4.02
N HIS A 96 -6.75 11.36 -4.81
CA HIS A 96 -7.75 12.33 -4.36
C HIS A 96 -9.10 11.68 -3.95
N ARG A 97 -9.40 10.49 -4.50
CA ARG A 97 -10.62 9.74 -4.18
C ARG A 97 -10.50 8.96 -2.88
N GLY A 98 -9.27 8.82 -2.35
CA GLY A 98 -8.96 8.25 -1.05
C GLY A 98 -7.80 7.26 -1.05
N PRO A 99 -7.59 6.59 0.09
CA PRO A 99 -6.48 5.66 0.27
C PRO A 99 -6.54 4.54 -0.77
N LYS A 100 -5.46 4.39 -1.56
CA LYS A 100 -5.32 3.28 -2.53
C LYS A 100 -5.43 1.91 -1.84
N GLY A 101 -4.91 1.85 -0.61
CA GLY A 101 -4.79 0.66 0.16
C GLY A 101 -4.14 0.98 1.50
N VAL A 102 -3.56 -0.05 2.08
CA VAL A 102 -3.16 -0.11 3.48
C VAL A 102 -1.82 -0.85 3.57
N ASP A 103 -0.99 -0.46 4.53
CA ASP A 103 0.38 -0.98 4.74
C ASP A 103 0.77 -0.84 6.22
N TRP A 104 1.92 -1.38 6.62
CA TRP A 104 2.39 -1.46 8.00
C TRP A 104 2.08 -0.20 8.82
N LEU A 105 2.35 0.96 8.25
CA LEU A 105 1.84 2.24 8.71
C LEU A 105 0.81 2.73 7.69
N THR A 106 -0.42 2.97 8.13
CA THR A 106 -1.48 3.57 7.31
C THR A 106 -1.86 4.92 7.90
N ILE A 107 -1.70 5.98 7.13
CA ILE A 107 -1.90 7.37 7.54
C ILE A 107 -3.27 7.81 7.06
N LEU A 108 -4.07 8.40 7.95
CA LEU A 108 -5.42 8.89 7.67
C LEU A 108 -5.61 10.26 8.32
N SER A 109 -6.12 11.23 7.55
CA SER A 109 -6.59 12.48 8.13
C SER A 109 -7.88 12.29 8.94
N ASP A 110 -8.23 13.29 9.73
CA ASP A 110 -9.48 13.30 10.51
C ASP A 110 -10.72 13.03 9.64
N ALA A 111 -10.76 13.62 8.44
CA ALA A 111 -11.86 13.41 7.48
C ALA A 111 -12.01 11.94 7.05
N TRP A 112 -10.91 11.17 7.01
CA TRP A 112 -10.97 9.73 6.73
C TRP A 112 -11.29 8.91 7.98
N LEU A 113 -10.84 9.33 9.15
CA LEU A 113 -11.20 8.69 10.42
C LEU A 113 -12.70 8.82 10.72
N GLU A 114 -13.30 9.99 10.49
CA GLU A 114 -14.74 10.21 10.62
C GLU A 114 -15.56 9.24 9.76
N ARG A 115 -15.10 8.96 8.53
CA ARG A 115 -15.74 7.98 7.64
C ARG A 115 -15.64 6.53 8.14
N LEU A 116 -14.71 6.25 9.05
CA LEU A 116 -14.56 4.95 9.72
C LEU A 116 -15.28 4.87 11.06
N GLY A 117 -15.99 5.94 11.44
CA GLY A 117 -16.74 6.04 12.68
C GLY A 117 -16.02 6.80 13.79
N ASP A 118 -15.05 7.67 13.45
CA ASP A 118 -14.21 8.49 14.33
C ASP A 118 -12.95 7.80 14.91
N LEU A 119 -12.09 8.61 15.54
CA LEU A 119 -10.82 8.15 16.09
C LEU A 119 -10.99 7.15 17.24
N GLU A 120 -11.96 7.34 18.13
CA GLU A 120 -12.14 6.48 19.29
C GLU A 120 -12.68 5.11 18.87
N GLN A 121 -13.63 5.08 17.93
CA GLN A 121 -14.09 3.81 17.34
C GLN A 121 -12.98 3.12 16.55
N VAL A 122 -12.11 3.88 15.86
CA VAL A 122 -10.94 3.30 15.18
C VAL A 122 -9.96 2.70 16.20
N LYS A 123 -9.66 3.38 17.31
CA LYS A 123 -8.81 2.84 18.39
C LYS A 123 -9.41 1.56 18.98
N GLU A 124 -10.71 1.54 19.25
CA GLU A 124 -11.41 0.35 19.73
C GLU A 124 -11.25 -0.84 18.76
N GLN A 125 -11.45 -0.60 17.45
CA GLN A 125 -11.28 -1.64 16.43
C GLN A 125 -9.81 -2.08 16.26
N MET A 126 -8.85 -1.21 16.53
CA MET A 126 -7.42 -1.52 16.51
C MET A 126 -6.99 -2.33 17.74
N GLY A 127 -7.74 -2.27 18.85
CA GLY A 127 -7.45 -2.99 20.09
C GLY A 127 -6.08 -2.59 20.65
N GLU A 128 -5.19 -3.57 20.85
CA GLU A 128 -3.83 -3.33 21.37
C GLU A 128 -2.85 -2.78 20.32
N LEU A 129 -3.26 -2.71 19.04
CA LEU A 129 -2.38 -2.21 17.99
C LEU A 129 -2.19 -0.68 18.11
N PRO A 130 -0.97 -0.16 17.90
CA PRO A 130 -0.72 1.26 18.10
C PRO A 130 -1.46 2.15 17.10
N VAL A 131 -2.03 3.24 17.61
CA VAL A 131 -2.54 4.38 16.86
C VAL A 131 -1.70 5.60 17.24
N LEU A 132 -0.95 6.15 16.29
CA LEU A 132 -0.09 7.31 16.51
C LEU A 132 -0.80 8.57 16.04
N GLU A 133 -1.32 9.34 16.97
CA GLU A 133 -2.04 10.59 16.69
C GLU A 133 -1.08 11.73 16.30
N TYR A 134 -1.57 12.63 15.47
CA TYR A 134 -0.90 13.89 15.12
C TYR A 134 -1.96 14.97 14.84
N SER A 135 -1.55 16.24 14.78
CA SER A 135 -2.50 17.32 14.45
C SER A 135 -3.08 17.12 13.03
N GLY A 136 -4.36 16.76 12.94
CA GLY A 136 -5.06 16.54 11.67
C GLY A 136 -5.21 15.08 11.23
N GLY A 137 -4.89 14.11 12.09
CA GLY A 137 -5.13 12.69 11.78
C GLY A 137 -4.42 11.69 12.69
N ALA A 138 -4.34 10.45 12.22
CA ALA A 138 -3.64 9.38 12.92
C ALA A 138 -2.95 8.39 11.98
N ILE A 139 -1.95 7.68 12.51
CA ILE A 139 -1.25 6.58 11.85
C ILE A 139 -1.63 5.28 12.52
N LEU A 140 -2.27 4.39 11.77
CA LEU A 140 -2.59 3.04 12.19
C LEU A 140 -1.37 2.14 11.94
N ARG A 141 -0.85 1.50 12.99
CA ARG A 141 0.34 0.64 12.89
C ARG A 141 -0.01 -0.84 13.05
N ALA A 142 0.17 -1.61 11.97
CA ALA A 142 -0.04 -3.05 11.94
C ALA A 142 1.13 -3.81 12.58
N GLY A 143 1.21 -3.76 13.92
CA GLY A 143 2.16 -4.53 14.71
C GLY A 143 3.54 -3.90 14.86
N ALA A 144 4.40 -4.57 15.62
CA ALA A 144 5.70 -4.03 16.03
C ALA A 144 6.69 -3.87 14.86
N MET A 145 6.60 -4.68 13.82
CA MET A 145 7.51 -4.68 12.67
C MET A 145 6.70 -4.83 11.37
N PRO A 146 7.18 -4.28 10.24
CA PRO A 146 6.53 -4.54 8.96
C PRO A 146 6.66 -6.02 8.64
N GLN A 147 5.60 -6.60 8.09
CA GLN A 147 5.59 -7.99 7.65
C GLN A 147 5.20 -8.04 6.18
N LEU A 148 5.95 -8.81 5.39
CA LEU A 148 5.58 -9.09 4.01
C LEU A 148 4.35 -10.00 3.93
N GLY A 149 4.22 -10.93 4.89
CA GLY A 149 3.29 -12.06 4.78
C GLY A 149 3.60 -12.96 3.60
N ASP A 150 3.19 -14.22 3.65
CA ASP A 150 3.33 -15.12 2.50
C ASP A 150 2.03 -15.94 2.35
N ASN A 151 1.32 -15.73 1.24
CA ASN A 151 0.10 -16.48 0.93
C ASN A 151 0.39 -17.99 0.72
N GLU A 152 1.63 -18.36 0.40
CA GLU A 152 2.06 -19.74 0.30
C GLU A 152 2.47 -20.32 1.68
N SER A 153 2.63 -19.47 2.71
CA SER A 153 2.94 -19.88 4.08
C SER A 153 2.09 -19.12 5.11
N PRO A 154 0.84 -19.57 5.38
CA PRO A 154 -0.12 -18.84 6.20
C PRO A 154 0.33 -18.52 7.63
N ARG A 155 1.32 -19.24 8.18
CA ARG A 155 1.89 -18.96 9.51
C ARG A 155 2.68 -17.64 9.58
N SER A 156 2.99 -17.03 8.43
CA SER A 156 3.75 -15.78 8.32
C SER A 156 2.87 -14.54 8.11
N MET A 157 1.54 -14.69 8.12
CA MET A 157 0.63 -13.56 7.92
C MET A 157 0.60 -12.60 9.13
N PRO A 158 0.44 -11.28 8.88
CA PRO A 158 0.22 -10.32 9.95
C PRO A 158 -1.09 -10.56 10.69
N PRO A 159 -1.18 -10.16 11.97
CA PRO A 159 -2.33 -10.48 12.82
C PRO A 159 -3.65 -9.90 12.28
N TRP A 160 -4.67 -10.75 12.31
CA TRP A 160 -6.01 -10.57 11.73
C TRP A 160 -6.85 -9.35 12.19
N PRO A 161 -6.70 -8.74 13.39
CA PRO A 161 -7.48 -7.55 13.77
C PRO A 161 -7.31 -6.38 12.80
N THR A 162 -6.08 -6.25 12.26
CA THR A 162 -5.73 -5.34 11.17
C THR A 162 -6.70 -5.46 9.99
N ILE A 163 -7.11 -6.69 9.63
CA ILE A 163 -7.88 -6.97 8.42
C ILE A 163 -9.30 -6.41 8.49
N ALA A 164 -9.92 -6.21 9.67
CA ALA A 164 -11.29 -5.70 9.75
C ALA A 164 -11.38 -4.19 9.41
N VAL A 165 -10.57 -3.36 10.08
CA VAL A 165 -10.43 -1.92 9.79
C VAL A 165 -9.98 -1.75 8.34
N TRP A 166 -9.04 -2.58 7.90
CA TRP A 166 -8.46 -2.50 6.58
C TRP A 166 -9.43 -2.97 5.50
N ARG A 167 -10.27 -3.96 5.78
CA ARG A 167 -11.35 -4.39 4.88
C ARG A 167 -12.38 -3.27 4.73
N LYS A 168 -12.71 -2.52 5.78
CA LYS A 168 -13.58 -1.32 5.67
C LYS A 168 -12.93 -0.24 4.80
N LEU A 169 -11.65 0.06 5.02
CA LEU A 169 -10.86 0.99 4.20
C LEU A 169 -10.77 0.56 2.72
N LEU A 170 -10.58 -0.74 2.48
CA LEU A 170 -10.39 -1.34 1.16
C LEU A 170 -11.70 -1.59 0.41
N ASN A 171 -12.83 -1.80 1.10
CA ASN A 171 -14.12 -2.13 0.47
C ASN A 171 -14.53 -1.14 -0.64
N PRO A 172 -14.41 0.20 -0.46
CA PRO A 172 -14.75 1.15 -1.52
C PRO A 172 -13.78 1.10 -2.73
N PHE A 173 -12.56 0.56 -2.59
CA PHE A 173 -11.51 0.56 -3.63
C PHE A 173 -11.28 -0.80 -4.31
N VAL A 174 -11.47 -1.90 -3.59
CA VAL A 174 -11.26 -3.28 -4.05
C VAL A 174 -12.23 -3.66 -5.18
N SER A 175 -13.44 -3.09 -5.19
CA SER A 175 -14.44 -3.31 -6.25
C SER A 175 -14.00 -2.78 -7.63
N LYS A 176 -13.13 -1.76 -7.68
CA LYS A 176 -12.73 -1.11 -8.94
C LYS A 176 -11.30 -1.44 -9.40
N THR A 177 -10.37 -1.74 -8.49
CA THR A 177 -8.94 -1.86 -8.84
C THR A 177 -8.53 -3.27 -9.28
N ILE A 178 -9.11 -4.33 -8.73
CA ILE A 178 -8.71 -5.72 -9.06
C ILE A 178 -9.09 -6.08 -10.51
N LYS A 179 -10.18 -5.52 -11.06
CA LYS A 179 -10.53 -5.71 -12.48
C LYS A 179 -9.55 -5.04 -13.46
N ALA A 180 -8.77 -4.05 -13.01
CA ALA A 180 -7.84 -3.30 -13.84
C ALA A 180 -6.42 -3.89 -13.88
N PHE A 181 -6.13 -4.92 -13.08
CA PHE A 181 -4.78 -5.49 -12.94
C PHE A 181 -4.49 -6.64 -13.91
N ILE A 182 -5.43 -6.99 -14.79
CA ILE A 182 -5.11 -7.77 -15.99
C ILE A 182 -4.67 -6.76 -17.05
N PRO A 183 -3.39 -6.74 -17.47
CA PRO A 183 -2.98 -5.95 -18.61
C PRO A 183 -3.86 -6.34 -19.80
N SER A 184 -4.49 -5.37 -20.45
CA SER A 184 -5.18 -5.57 -21.73
C SER A 184 -4.26 -6.16 -22.81
N SER A 185 -2.93 -6.07 -22.63
CA SER A 185 -1.92 -6.76 -23.43
C SER A 185 -1.83 -8.28 -23.17
N LEU A 186 -2.20 -8.76 -21.98
CA LEU A 186 -2.36 -10.20 -21.69
C LEU A 186 -3.73 -10.73 -22.16
N ALA A 187 -4.75 -9.87 -22.19
CA ALA A 187 -6.07 -10.24 -22.71
C ALA A 187 -6.10 -10.42 -24.24
N MET A 188 -5.17 -9.79 -24.97
CA MET A 188 -5.13 -9.83 -26.45
C MET A 188 -4.18 -10.89 -27.05
N ARG A 189 -3.48 -11.70 -26.25
CA ARG A 189 -2.70 -12.83 -26.77
C ARG A 189 -3.09 -14.14 -26.09
N GLY A 190 -4.24 -14.69 -26.50
CA GLY A 190 -4.46 -16.12 -26.64
C GLY A 190 -3.85 -17.07 -25.61
N THR A 191 -3.95 -16.81 -24.30
CA THR A 191 -3.51 -17.73 -23.24
C THR A 191 -4.63 -18.70 -22.82
N LYS A 192 -5.30 -19.34 -23.78
CA LYS A 192 -5.97 -20.63 -23.52
C LYS A 192 -4.99 -21.81 -23.66
N SER A 193 -3.90 -21.64 -24.41
CA SER A 193 -2.93 -22.71 -24.70
C SER A 193 -1.87 -22.90 -23.59
N ALA A 194 -1.41 -21.82 -22.94
CA ALA A 194 -0.32 -21.90 -21.96
C ALA A 194 -0.76 -22.43 -20.57
N LEU A 195 -2.01 -22.18 -20.18
CA LEU A 195 -2.57 -22.64 -18.90
C LEU A 195 -2.95 -24.13 -18.90
N MET A 196 -3.24 -24.73 -20.07
CA MET A 196 -3.53 -26.17 -20.17
C MET A 196 -2.28 -27.07 -20.11
N ARG A 197 -1.08 -26.53 -20.35
CA ARG A 197 0.17 -27.33 -20.39
C ARG A 197 0.91 -27.44 -19.06
N LEU A 198 0.44 -26.78 -18.00
CA LEU A 198 1.03 -26.90 -16.66
C LEU A 198 0.29 -27.88 -15.75
N ASN A 199 -0.82 -28.47 -16.20
CA ASN A 199 -1.64 -29.39 -15.40
C ASN A 199 -1.57 -30.86 -15.87
N THR A 200 -0.60 -31.21 -16.69
CA THR A 200 -0.32 -32.60 -17.05
C THR A 200 1.16 -32.90 -16.89
N LYS A 201 1.52 -33.48 -15.75
CA LYS A 201 2.61 -34.47 -15.71
C LYS A 201 2.08 -35.76 -15.07
N PRO A 202 2.55 -36.92 -15.58
CA PRO A 202 1.92 -38.21 -15.32
C PRO A 202 2.34 -38.79 -13.96
N GLY A 203 1.39 -39.42 -13.28
CA GLY A 203 1.65 -40.59 -12.45
C GLY A 203 1.33 -41.85 -13.25
#